data_AF-A0AAU4S535-F1
#
_entry.id   AF-A0AAU4S535-F1
#
_cell.length_a   1.000
_cell.length_b   1.000
_cell.length_c   1.000
_cell.angle_alpha   90.00
_cell.angle_beta   90.00
_cell.angle_gamma   90.00
#
_symmetry.space_group_name_H-M   'P 1'
#
loop_
_entity.id
_entity.type
_entity.pdbx_description
1 polymer ?
#
loop_
_entity_poly.entity_id
_entity_poly.type
_entity_poly.pdbx_seq_one_letter_code
_entity_poly.pdbx_strand_id
1 'polypeptide(L)' 'MPLEAGLLEILACPACHAPLKEQDAELVCTGQDCGLAYPVRDGIPVLLVDEARRPA' A
#
# COMPACT_ATOMS: atom_id res chain seq x y z
N MET A 1 15.40 4.67 21.63
CA MET A 1 15.23 3.58 20.65
C MET A 1 15.27 4.21 19.27
N PRO A 2 16.43 4.31 18.61
CA PRO A 2 16.46 4.74 17.21
C PRO A 2 15.81 3.64 16.36
N LEU A 3 14.93 4.02 15.44
CA LEU A 3 14.40 3.10 14.45
C LEU A 3 15.58 2.55 13.64
N GLU A 4 15.74 1.23 13.58
CA GLU A 4 16.88 0.61 12.89
C GLU A 4 16.85 0.97 11.40
N ALA A 5 18.02 1.36 10.87
CA ALA A 5 18.18 1.93 9.54
C ALA A 5 17.74 1.00 8.39
N GLY A 6 17.48 -0.29 8.65
CA GLY A 6 17.02 -1.27 7.67
C GLY A 6 15.49 -1.38 7.50
N LEU A 7 14.69 -0.62 8.26
CA LEU A 7 13.21 -0.72 8.25
C LEU A 7 12.51 0.19 7.20
N LEU A 8 13.24 1.03 6.48
CA LEU A 8 12.67 2.16 5.74
C LEU A 8 12.38 1.91 4.24
N GLU A 9 12.56 0.69 3.72
CA GLU A 9 12.58 0.48 2.26
C GLU A 9 11.49 -0.45 1.70
N ILE A 10 10.52 -0.91 2.51
CA ILE A 10 9.45 -1.78 1.99
C ILE A 10 8.12 -1.05 1.93
N LEU A 11 7.68 -0.76 0.71
CA LEU A 11 6.31 -0.39 0.38
C LEU A 11 5.38 -1.55 0.78
N ALA A 12 4.68 -1.37 1.90
CA ALA A 12 3.72 -2.33 2.43
C ALA A 12 2.34 -1.69 2.60
N CYS A 13 1.30 -2.52 2.57
CA CYS A 13 -0.07 -2.09 2.78
C CYS A 13 -0.22 -1.47 4.19
N PRO A 14 -0.72 -0.23 4.35
CA PRO A 14 -0.92 0.38 5.66
C PRO A 14 -1.98 -0.31 6.52
N ALA A 15 -2.89 -1.10 5.93
CA ALA A 15 -3.94 -1.80 6.67
C ALA A 15 -3.50 -3.16 7.23
N CYS A 16 -2.70 -3.92 6.46
CA CYS A 16 -2.37 -5.31 6.80
C CYS A 16 -0.88 -5.67 6.67
N HIS A 17 -0.04 -4.70 6.30
CA HIS A 17 1.41 -4.85 6.07
C HIS A 17 1.81 -5.91 5.02
N ALA A 18 0.86 -6.40 4.22
CA ALA A 18 1.16 -7.26 3.09
C ALA A 18 1.86 -6.47 1.94
N PRO A 19 2.58 -7.15 1.04
CA PRO A 19 3.17 -6.52 -0.13
C PRO A 19 2.12 -5.87 -1.04
N LEU A 20 2.47 -4.71 -1.60
CA LEU A 20 1.71 -4.04 -2.64
C LEU A 20 2.24 -4.43 -4.03
N LYS A 21 1.32 -4.58 -4.99
CA LYS A 21 1.63 -4.82 -6.40
C LYS A 21 1.13 -3.64 -7.21
N GLU A 22 2.01 -3.07 -8.02
CA GLU A 22 1.62 -2.03 -8.98
C GLU A 22 0.72 -2.62 -10.07
N GLN A 23 -0.40 -1.95 -10.31
CA GLN A 23 -1.36 -2.28 -11.35
C GLN A 23 -1.87 -0.98 -11.97
N ASP A 24 -1.46 -0.71 -13.21
CA ASP A 24 -1.80 0.50 -13.95
C ASP A 24 -1.41 1.78 -13.19
N ALA A 25 -2.40 2.53 -12.68
CA ALA A 25 -2.22 3.76 -11.92
C ALA A 25 -2.55 3.58 -10.41
N GLU A 26 -2.50 2.34 -9.91
CA GLU A 26 -2.84 2.00 -8.53
C GLU A 26 -1.84 0.99 -7.95
N LEU A 27 -1.75 0.94 -6.62
CA LEU A 27 -1.05 -0.10 -5.86
C LEU A 27 -2.09 -1.01 -5.21
N VAL A 28 -2.11 -2.28 -5.57
CA VAL A 28 -3.06 -3.27 -5.05
C VAL A 28 -2.40 -4.14 -4.00
N CYS A 29 -3.04 -4.25 -2.83
CA CYS A 29 -2.61 -5.13 -1.76
C CYS A 29 -2.78 -6.60 -2.15
N THR A 30 -1.72 -7.39 -2.02
CA THR A 30 -1.71 -8.83 -2.32
C THR A 30 -2.21 -9.71 -1.17
N GLY A 31 -2.48 -9.12 0.00
CA GLY A 31 -3.08 -9.81 1.14
C GLY A 31 -4.49 -10.32 0.81
N GLN A 32 -4.71 -11.62 0.99
CA GLN A 32 -5.94 -12.34 0.64
C GLN A 32 -7.18 -11.77 1.32
N ASP A 33 -7.06 -11.31 2.57
CA ASP A 33 -8.17 -10.76 3.36
C ASP A 33 -8.32 -9.24 3.22
N CYS A 34 -7.47 -8.57 2.43
CA CYS A 34 -7.44 -7.11 2.34
C CYS A 34 -7.80 -6.63 0.93
N GLY A 35 -7.01 -7.01 -0.08
CA GLY A 35 -7.23 -6.65 -1.49
C GLY A 35 -7.43 -5.16 -1.81
N LEU A 36 -7.10 -4.25 -0.88
CA LEU A 36 -7.28 -2.80 -1.06
C LEU A 36 -6.43 -2.28 -2.23
N ALA A 37 -7.01 -1.36 -3.02
CA ALA A 37 -6.31 -0.66 -4.08
C ALA A 37 -6.09 0.81 -3.71
N TYR A 38 -4.85 1.28 -3.78
CA TYR A 38 -4.42 2.63 -3.43
C TYR A 38 -4.10 3.41 -4.71
N PRO A 39 -4.76 4.55 -5.00
CA PRO A 39 -4.53 5.30 -6.22
C PRO A 39 -3.18 6.02 -6.20
N VAL A 40 -2.58 6.18 -7.37
CA VAL A 40 -1.40 7.04 -7.59
C VAL A 40 -1.87 8.38 -8.17
N ARG A 41 -1.62 9.48 -7.46
CA ARG A 41 -1.97 10.85 -7.90
C ARG A 41 -0.68 11.64 -8.09
N ASP A 42 -0.50 12.24 -9.26
CA ASP A 42 0.70 13.01 -9.61
C ASP A 42 2.02 12.23 -9.44
N GLY A 43 1.98 10.90 -9.62
CA GLY A 43 3.12 10.01 -9.41
C GLY A 43 3.38 9.66 -7.93
N ILE A 44 2.52 10.10 -7.00
CA ILE A 44 2.62 9.84 -5.57
C ILE A 44 1.54 8.82 -5.17
N PRO A 45 1.92 7.67 -4.57
CA PRO A 45 0.94 6.70 -4.08
C PRO A 45 0.22 7.21 -2.83
N VAL A 46 -1.11 7.22 -2.87
CA VAL A 46 -1.95 7.61 -1.73
C VAL A 46 -2.19 6.39 -0.83
N LEU A 47 -1.28 6.16 0.11
CA LEU A 47 -1.35 5.05 1.08
C LEU A 47 -2.23 5.40 2.30
N LEU A 48 -3.43 5.91 2.07
CA LEU A 48 -4.42 6.18 3.11
C LEU A 48 -5.54 5.14 3.01
N VAL A 49 -5.80 4.42 4.11
CA VAL A 49 -6.82 3.36 4.15
C VAL A 49 -8.21 3.90 3.84
N ASP A 50 -8.52 5.13 4.23
CA ASP A 50 -9.81 5.78 3.97
C ASP A 50 -9.98 6.21 2.51
N GLU A 51 -8.88 6.41 1.77
CA GLU A 51 -8.91 6.69 0.33
C GLU A 51 -8.74 5.44 -0.52
N ALA A 52 -8.48 4.28 0.12
CA ALA A 52 -8.30 3.03 -0.57
C ALA A 52 -9.63 2.51 -1.11
N ARG A 53 -9.61 2.01 -2.35
CA ARG A 53 -10.75 1.35 -2.97
C ARG A 53 -10.81 -0.10 -2.49
N ARG A 54 -11.97 -0.51 -1.98
CA ARG A 54 -12.21 -1.89 -1.55
C ARG A 54 -12.38 -2.81 -2.76
N PRO A 55 -11.82 -4.04 -2.72
CA PRO A 55 -12.17 -5.06 -3.69
C PRO A 55 -13.68 -5.34 -3.57
N ALA A 56 -14.35 -5.46 -4.72
CA ALA A 56 -15.76 -5.76 -4.80
C ALA A 56 -16.04 -7.25 -4.50
#